data_AF-K7EMD6-F1
#
_entry.id   AF-K7EMD6-F1
#
_cell.length_a   1.000
_cell.length_b   1.000
_cell.length_c   1.000
_cell.angle_alpha   90.00
_cell.angle_beta   90.00
_cell.angle_gamma   90.00
#
_symmetry.space_group_name_H-M   'P 1'
#
loop_
_entity.id
_entity.type
_entity.pdbx_description
1 polymer ?
#
loop_
_entity_poly.entity_id
_entity_poly.type
_entity_poly.pdbx_seq_one_letter_code
_entity_poly.pdbx_strand_id
1 'polypeptide(L)'
;MDNKKRLAYAIIQFLHDQLRHGGLSSDAQESLEVAIQCLETAFGVTVEDSDLALPQTLPEIFEAAATGKEMPQDLRSPARTPPSEEDSAEAERLKTEGNEQMKVENFEAAVHFYGKAIELNPANAVYFCNRAAAYSKLGNYAGAVQDCERAICIDPAYSKAY
;
A
#
# COMPACT_ATOMS: atom_id res chain seq x y z
N MET A 1 -2.91 -13.49 -21.32
CA MET A 1 -1.53 -13.45 -20.81
C MET A 1 -1.48 -14.34 -19.58
N ASP A 2 -0.64 -15.38 -19.58
CA ASP A 2 -0.57 -16.34 -18.46
C ASP A 2 0.27 -15.76 -17.32
N ASN A 3 -0.38 -15.29 -16.26
CA ASN A 3 0.29 -14.72 -15.09
C ASN A 3 1.31 -15.70 -14.48
N LYS A 4 1.12 -17.02 -14.65
CA LYS A 4 2.08 -18.03 -14.18
C LYS A 4 3.39 -17.97 -14.95
N LYS A 5 3.33 -17.76 -16.27
CA LYS A 5 4.52 -17.62 -17.13
C LYS A 5 5.30 -16.35 -16.81
N ARG A 6 4.60 -15.23 -16.56
CA ARG A 6 5.24 -13.98 -16.14
C ARG A 6 5.97 -14.10 -14.80
N LEU A 7 5.36 -14.79 -13.84
CA LEU A 7 6.01 -15.05 -12.55
C LEU A 7 7.26 -15.94 -12.73
N ALA A 8 7.14 -17.02 -13.51
CA ALA A 8 8.28 -17.89 -13.82
C ALA A 8 9.42 -17.13 -14.51
N TYR A 9 9.09 -16.28 -15.50
CA TYR A 9 10.05 -15.41 -16.19
C TYR A 9 10.79 -14.47 -15.22
N ALA A 10 10.07 -13.80 -14.31
CA ALA A 10 10.66 -12.91 -13.31
C ALA A 10 11.62 -13.64 -12.36
N ILE A 11 11.28 -14.88 -11.96
CA ILE A 11 12.16 -15.73 -11.16
C ILE A 11 13.42 -16.10 -11.97
N ILE A 12 13.27 -16.56 -13.21
CA ILE A 12 14.41 -16.92 -14.07
C ILE A 12 15.37 -15.73 -14.27
N GLN A 13 14.84 -14.54 -14.54
CA GLN A 13 15.65 -13.32 -14.66
C GLN A 13 16.44 -13.02 -13.39
N PHE A 14 15.81 -13.14 -12.22
CA PHE A 14 16.48 -12.95 -10.94
C PHE A 14 17.61 -13.96 -10.73
N LEU A 15 17.39 -15.25 -11.02
CA LEU A 15 18.43 -16.27 -10.87
C LEU A 15 19.62 -16.02 -11.82
N HIS A 16 19.36 -15.56 -13.05
CA HIS A 16 20.43 -15.15 -13.98
C HIS A 16 21.22 -13.94 -13.48
N ASP A 17 20.56 -12.96 -12.86
CA ASP A 17 21.24 -11.81 -12.24
C ASP A 17 22.15 -12.27 -11.10
N GLN A 18 21.68 -13.20 -10.26
CA GLN A 18 22.48 -13.78 -9.18
C GLN A 18 23.67 -14.60 -9.68
N LEU A 19 23.55 -15.29 -10.83
CA LEU A 19 24.71 -15.96 -11.45
C LEU A 19 25.80 -14.97 -11.89
N ARG A 20 25.39 -13.78 -12.37
CA ARG A 20 26.32 -12.75 -12.87
C ARG A 20 26.93 -11.89 -11.76
N HIS A 21 26.16 -11.61 -10.71
CA HIS A 21 26.50 -10.59 -9.71
C HIS A 21 26.47 -11.09 -8.26
N GLY A 22 25.96 -12.30 -7.98
CA GLY A 22 25.63 -12.76 -6.63
C GLY A 22 26.79 -13.24 -5.76
N GLY A 23 28.04 -13.19 -6.24
CA GLY A 23 29.21 -13.62 -5.45
C GLY A 23 29.09 -15.06 -4.90
N LEU A 24 28.40 -15.93 -5.62
CA LEU A 24 28.08 -17.30 -5.22
C LEU A 24 29.31 -18.22 -5.35
N SER A 25 29.33 -19.31 -4.57
CA SER A 25 30.32 -20.38 -4.76
C SER A 25 30.05 -21.16 -6.05
N SER A 26 31.06 -21.86 -6.58
CA SER A 26 30.94 -22.69 -7.79
C SER A 26 29.77 -23.69 -7.68
N ASP A 27 29.70 -24.43 -6.58
CA ASP A 27 28.63 -25.41 -6.33
C ASP A 27 27.23 -24.75 -6.33
N ALA A 28 27.12 -23.53 -5.80
CA ALA A 28 25.87 -22.79 -5.78
C ALA A 28 25.50 -22.26 -7.17
N GLN A 29 26.47 -21.86 -7.99
CA GLN A 29 26.25 -21.46 -9.39
C GLN A 29 25.72 -22.63 -10.21
N GLU A 30 26.35 -23.81 -10.13
CA GLU A 30 25.89 -25.03 -10.82
C GLU A 30 24.46 -25.40 -10.41
N SER A 31 24.17 -25.32 -9.11
CA SER A 31 22.83 -25.59 -8.59
C SER A 31 21.78 -24.61 -9.14
N LEU A 32 22.17 -23.35 -9.32
CA LEU A 32 21.29 -22.29 -9.82
C LEU A 32 21.02 -22.43 -11.32
N GLU A 33 22.02 -22.82 -12.10
CA GLU A 33 21.86 -23.14 -13.52
C GLU A 33 20.86 -24.29 -13.73
N VAL A 34 20.94 -25.35 -12.93
CA VAL A 34 19.97 -26.46 -12.96
C VAL A 34 18.56 -25.97 -12.62
N ALA A 35 18.43 -25.10 -11.61
CA ALA A 35 17.14 -24.55 -11.21
C ALA A 35 16.51 -23.71 -12.35
N ILE A 36 17.30 -22.88 -13.03
CA ILE A 36 16.86 -22.11 -14.20
C ILE A 36 16.31 -23.05 -15.28
N GLN A 37 17.09 -24.06 -15.69
CA GLN A 37 16.68 -24.99 -16.74
C GLN A 37 15.38 -25.75 -16.40
N CYS A 38 15.21 -26.14 -15.13
CA CYS A 38 13.98 -26.76 -14.63
C CYS A 38 12.78 -25.83 -14.76
N LEU A 39 12.92 -24.55 -14.40
CA LEU A 39 11.84 -23.56 -14.50
C LEU A 39 11.50 -23.25 -15.96
N GLU A 40 12.50 -23.09 -16.82
CA GLU A 40 12.29 -22.85 -18.25
C GLU A 40 11.48 -23.99 -18.89
N THR A 41 11.86 -25.24 -18.57
CA THR A 41 11.20 -26.44 -19.09
C THR A 41 9.78 -26.59 -18.54
N ALA A 42 9.58 -26.38 -17.23
CA ALA A 42 8.30 -26.57 -16.57
C ALA A 42 7.24 -25.56 -17.02
N PHE A 43 7.65 -24.32 -17.29
CA PHE A 43 6.72 -23.24 -17.64
C PHE A 43 6.72 -22.90 -19.15
N GLY A 44 7.65 -23.45 -19.93
CA GLY A 44 7.81 -23.14 -21.35
C GLY A 44 8.08 -21.66 -21.55
N VAL A 45 9.11 -21.17 -20.85
CA VAL A 45 9.56 -19.77 -20.78
C VAL A 45 11.07 -19.76 -20.90
N THR A 46 11.63 -18.75 -21.56
CA THR A 46 13.06 -18.54 -21.78
C THR A 46 13.39 -17.07 -21.57
N VAL A 47 14.68 -16.72 -21.47
CA VAL A 47 15.13 -15.32 -21.36
C VAL A 47 14.69 -14.44 -22.55
N GLU A 48 14.44 -15.04 -23.72
CA GLU A 48 14.05 -14.35 -24.96
C GLU A 48 12.58 -13.86 -24.94
N ASP A 49 11.76 -14.37 -24.02
CA ASP A 49 10.34 -14.02 -23.88
C ASP A 49 10.13 -12.62 -23.23
N SER A 50 10.72 -11.59 -23.82
CA SER A 50 10.67 -10.19 -23.33
C SER A 50 9.25 -9.62 -23.17
N ASP A 51 8.26 -10.18 -23.89
CA ASP A 51 6.83 -9.84 -23.74
C ASP A 51 6.26 -10.23 -22.36
N LEU A 52 6.96 -11.11 -21.62
CA LEU A 52 6.63 -11.51 -20.27
C LEU A 52 7.27 -10.62 -19.19
N ALA A 53 8.16 -9.70 -19.58
CA ALA A 53 8.85 -8.82 -18.65
C ALA A 53 7.88 -7.93 -17.89
N LEU A 54 8.16 -7.75 -16.60
CA LEU A 54 7.42 -6.85 -15.72
C LEU A 54 8.13 -5.49 -15.64
N PRO A 55 7.39 -4.39 -15.38
CA PRO A 55 8.00 -3.07 -15.20
C PRO A 55 8.94 -2.95 -14.00
N GLN A 56 8.78 -3.82 -12.99
CA GLN A 56 9.60 -3.92 -11.80
C GLN A 56 10.26 -5.30 -11.73
N THR A 57 11.45 -5.37 -11.15
CA THR A 57 12.17 -6.61 -10.92
C THR A 57 11.62 -7.40 -9.73
N LEU A 58 11.88 -8.70 -9.67
CA LEU A 58 11.43 -9.54 -8.56
C LEU A 58 11.93 -9.05 -7.17
N PRO A 59 13.19 -8.61 -7.00
CA PRO A 59 13.64 -8.01 -5.75
C PRO A 59 12.88 -6.73 -5.38
N GLU A 60 12.63 -5.83 -6.33
CA GLU A 60 11.85 -4.61 -6.08
C GLU A 60 10.41 -4.93 -5.65
N ILE A 61 9.78 -5.90 -6.31
CA ILE A 61 8.44 -6.38 -5.94
C ILE A 61 8.46 -7.01 -4.55
N PHE A 62 9.48 -7.82 -4.25
CA PHE A 62 9.61 -8.46 -2.94
C PHE A 62 9.87 -7.42 -1.84
N GLU A 63 10.72 -6.44 -2.06
CA GLU A 63 10.96 -5.34 -1.12
C GLU A 63 9.71 -4.49 -0.93
N ALA A 64 8.98 -4.19 -1.99
CA ALA A 64 7.69 -3.50 -1.94
C ALA A 64 6.69 -4.28 -1.06
N ALA A 65 6.55 -5.59 -1.29
CA ALA A 65 5.68 -6.46 -0.50
C ALA A 65 6.17 -6.60 0.97
N ALA A 66 7.46 -6.83 1.19
CA ALA A 66 8.07 -7.01 2.50
C ALA A 66 8.05 -5.73 3.35
N THR A 67 8.08 -4.56 2.72
CA THR A 67 7.95 -3.26 3.39
C THR A 67 6.49 -2.80 3.53
N GLY A 68 5.52 -3.63 3.10
CA GLY A 68 4.09 -3.31 3.15
C GLY A 68 3.70 -2.14 2.23
N LYS A 69 4.44 -1.91 1.15
CA LYS A 69 4.25 -0.81 0.21
C LYS A 69 3.86 -1.35 -1.17
N GLU A 70 2.58 -1.55 -1.40
CA GLU A 70 1.92 -1.08 -2.64
C GLU A 70 0.47 -0.67 -2.34
N MET A 71 0.30 0.65 -2.16
CA MET A 71 -0.90 1.45 -2.45
C MET A 71 -0.41 2.90 -2.68
N PRO A 72 -1.17 3.76 -3.38
CA PRO A 72 -0.70 5.03 -3.95
C PRO A 72 0.13 5.85 -2.96
N GLN A 73 1.13 6.56 -3.46
CA GLN A 73 2.09 7.38 -2.70
C GLN A 73 1.47 8.42 -1.73
N ASP A 74 0.14 8.55 -1.67
CA ASP A 74 -0.61 9.41 -0.76
C ASP A 74 -1.05 8.78 0.57
N LEU A 75 -0.82 7.48 0.82
CA LEU A 75 -1.36 6.80 2.01
C LEU A 75 -0.33 6.17 2.95
N ARG A 76 0.97 6.44 2.83
CA ARG A 76 1.89 6.06 3.91
C ARG A 76 1.73 7.07 5.04
N SER A 77 1.30 6.59 6.22
CA SER A 77 1.51 7.35 7.46
C SER A 77 3.00 7.70 7.48
N PRO A 78 3.40 8.97 7.54
CA PRO A 78 4.78 9.26 7.86
C PRO A 78 5.03 8.54 9.20
N ALA A 79 6.14 7.82 9.29
CA ALA A 79 6.66 7.36 10.56
C ALA A 79 6.92 8.61 11.42
N ARG A 80 5.86 9.10 12.08
CA ARG A 80 5.91 10.22 13.00
C ARG A 80 6.01 9.59 14.37
N THR A 81 6.96 10.10 15.13
CA THR A 81 6.84 10.21 16.58
C THR A 81 5.37 10.36 16.98
N PRO A 82 4.90 9.66 18.03
CA PRO A 82 3.53 9.82 18.50
C PRO A 82 3.21 11.33 18.59
N PRO A 83 2.03 11.78 18.11
CA PRO A 83 1.69 13.19 18.11
C PRO A 83 1.88 13.76 19.52
N SER A 84 2.32 15.02 19.62
CA SER A 84 2.40 15.67 20.92
C SER A 84 1.02 15.64 21.60
N GLU A 85 0.99 15.71 22.93
CA GLU A 85 -0.30 15.79 23.65
C GLU A 85 -1.13 17.00 23.19
N GLU A 86 -0.45 18.10 22.84
CA GLU A 86 -1.07 19.30 22.29
C GLU A 86 -1.70 19.06 20.91
N ASP A 87 -0.97 18.41 19.99
CA ASP A 87 -1.49 18.07 18.65
C ASP A 87 -2.65 17.08 18.73
N SER A 88 -2.57 16.12 19.65
CA SER A 88 -3.65 15.16 19.89
C SER A 88 -4.90 15.85 20.42
N ALA A 89 -4.74 16.79 21.37
CA ALA A 89 -5.84 17.58 21.91
C ALA A 89 -6.46 18.52 20.86
N GLU A 90 -5.65 19.16 20.02
CA GLU A 90 -6.16 19.99 18.92
C GLU A 90 -6.86 19.15 17.85
N ALA A 91 -6.33 17.97 17.49
CA ALA A 91 -6.99 17.06 16.55
C ALA A 91 -8.38 16.63 17.06
N GLU A 92 -8.52 16.37 18.37
CA GLU A 92 -9.81 16.05 18.98
C GLU A 92 -10.79 17.23 19.00
N ARG A 93 -10.29 18.47 19.18
CA ARG A 93 -11.11 19.69 19.00
C ARG A 93 -11.61 19.83 17.57
N LEU A 94 -10.72 19.68 16.59
CA LEU A 94 -11.06 19.74 15.16
C LEU A 94 -12.05 18.65 14.76
N LYS A 95 -11.90 17.42 15.27
CA LYS A 95 -12.90 16.36 15.08
C LYS A 95 -14.27 16.78 15.64
N THR A 96 -14.30 17.40 16.81
CA THR A 96 -15.55 17.86 17.44
C THR A 96 -16.21 18.94 16.61
N GLU A 97 -15.44 19.92 16.11
CA GLU A 97 -15.96 20.94 15.19
C GLU A 97 -16.50 20.33 13.89
N GLY A 98 -15.78 19.37 13.30
CA GLY A 98 -16.27 18.61 12.15
C GLY A 98 -17.61 17.90 12.42
N ASN A 99 -17.78 17.34 13.62
CA ASN A 99 -19.05 16.73 14.04
C ASN A 99 -20.19 17.76 14.17
N GLU A 100 -19.90 18.98 14.65
CA GLU A 100 -20.92 20.04 14.69
C GLU A 100 -21.33 20.46 13.28
N GLN A 101 -20.38 20.58 12.35
CA GLN A 101 -20.67 20.85 10.94
C GLN A 101 -21.51 19.74 10.29
N MET A 102 -21.27 18.47 10.64
CA MET A 102 -22.12 17.35 10.20
C MET A 102 -23.58 17.48 10.66
N LYS A 103 -23.82 17.99 11.89
CA LYS A 103 -25.20 18.14 12.42
C LYS A 103 -25.98 19.23 11.71
N VAL A 104 -25.30 20.29 11.24
CA VAL A 104 -25.92 21.37 10.45
C VAL A 104 -25.86 21.09 8.95
N GLU A 105 -25.51 19.86 8.55
CA GLU A 105 -25.42 19.40 7.17
C GLU A 105 -24.43 20.19 6.30
N ASN A 106 -23.44 20.86 6.92
CA ASN A 106 -22.36 21.55 6.24
C ASN A 106 -21.19 20.58 5.99
N PHE A 107 -21.36 19.69 5.02
CA PHE A 107 -20.47 18.56 4.81
C PHE A 107 -19.08 18.97 4.29
N GLU A 108 -18.98 20.04 3.50
CA GLU A 108 -17.69 20.57 3.04
C GLU A 108 -16.84 21.08 4.21
N ALA A 109 -17.46 21.82 5.14
CA ALA A 109 -16.76 22.26 6.35
C ALA A 109 -16.37 21.08 7.24
N ALA A 110 -17.24 20.07 7.36
CA ALA A 110 -16.93 18.84 8.08
C ALA A 110 -15.69 18.13 7.51
N VAL A 111 -15.63 17.96 6.17
CA VAL A 111 -14.47 17.38 5.47
C VAL A 111 -13.19 18.15 5.80
N HIS A 112 -13.26 19.48 5.75
CA HIS A 112 -12.12 20.35 6.04
C HIS A 112 -11.62 20.19 7.49
N PHE A 113 -12.50 20.18 8.48
CA PHE A 113 -12.12 20.01 9.88
C PHE A 113 -11.55 18.62 10.18
N TYR A 114 -12.16 17.55 9.64
CA TYR A 114 -11.59 16.20 9.76
C TYR A 114 -10.24 16.10 9.04
N GLY A 115 -10.07 16.77 7.89
CA GLY A 115 -8.79 16.85 7.19
C GLY A 115 -7.68 17.43 8.07
N LYS A 116 -7.94 18.55 8.76
CA LYS A 116 -6.99 19.13 9.71
C LYS A 116 -6.70 18.21 10.90
N ALA A 117 -7.70 17.50 11.43
CA ALA A 117 -7.50 16.52 12.50
C ALA A 117 -6.56 15.37 12.05
N ILE A 118 -6.70 14.92 10.79
CA ILE A 118 -5.84 13.91 10.17
C ILE A 118 -4.40 14.41 9.99
N GLU A 119 -4.20 15.67 9.61
CA GLU A 119 -2.85 16.25 9.46
C GLU A 119 -2.06 16.26 10.77
N LEU A 120 -2.75 16.50 11.88
CA LEU A 120 -2.18 16.51 13.24
C LEU A 120 -1.98 15.11 13.80
N ASN A 121 -2.96 14.23 13.65
CA ASN A 121 -2.87 12.84 14.10
C ASN A 121 -3.39 11.87 13.01
N PRO A 122 -2.50 11.43 12.11
CA PRO A 122 -2.87 10.58 10.98
C PRO A 122 -3.06 9.10 11.36
N ALA A 123 -2.91 8.75 12.63
CA ALA A 123 -3.00 7.38 13.14
C ALA A 123 -4.34 7.08 13.84
N ASN A 124 -5.34 7.98 13.72
CA ASN A 124 -6.65 7.79 14.31
C ASN A 124 -7.69 7.42 13.24
N ALA A 125 -8.14 6.15 13.25
CA ALA A 125 -9.11 5.62 12.29
C ALA A 125 -10.46 6.37 12.30
N VAL A 126 -10.83 6.95 13.45
CA VAL A 126 -12.09 7.69 13.62
C VAL A 126 -12.17 8.88 12.69
N TYR A 127 -11.07 9.62 12.50
CA TYR A 127 -11.08 10.84 11.69
C TYR A 127 -11.32 10.53 10.22
N PHE A 128 -10.71 9.46 9.71
CA PHE A 128 -10.92 8.99 8.35
C PHE A 128 -12.37 8.52 8.14
N CYS A 129 -12.93 7.70 9.04
CA CYS A 129 -14.33 7.29 8.93
C CYS A 129 -15.32 8.46 9.00
N ASN A 130 -15.05 9.45 9.85
CA ASN A 130 -15.91 10.64 9.93
C ASN A 130 -15.84 11.46 8.64
N ARG A 131 -14.64 11.61 8.04
CA ARG A 131 -14.47 12.27 6.75
C ARG A 131 -15.11 11.47 5.61
N ALA A 132 -15.04 10.14 5.64
CA ALA A 132 -15.72 9.26 4.70
C ALA A 132 -17.25 9.44 4.75
N ALA A 133 -17.82 9.59 5.95
CA ALA A 133 -19.24 9.87 6.11
C ALA A 133 -19.62 11.23 5.49
N ALA A 134 -18.80 12.27 5.68
CA ALA A 134 -19.00 13.58 5.06
C ALA A 134 -18.88 13.52 3.53
N TYR A 135 -17.86 12.83 2.99
CA TYR A 135 -17.71 12.60 1.56
C TYR A 135 -18.89 11.85 0.95
N SER A 136 -19.43 10.85 1.66
CA SER A 136 -20.62 10.11 1.22
C SER A 136 -21.85 11.02 1.10
N LYS A 137 -22.00 11.98 2.01
CA LYS A 137 -23.07 12.99 1.96
C LYS A 137 -22.90 13.97 0.80
N LEU A 138 -21.66 14.25 0.39
CA LEU A 138 -21.33 15.06 -0.78
C LEU A 138 -21.38 14.28 -2.11
N GLY A 139 -21.66 12.97 -2.08
CA GLY A 139 -21.60 12.12 -3.27
C GLY A 139 -20.18 11.79 -3.76
N ASN A 140 -19.14 12.14 -2.99
CA ASN A 140 -17.76 11.77 -3.28
C ASN A 140 -17.47 10.34 -2.77
N TYR A 141 -18.04 9.34 -3.45
CA TYR A 141 -17.90 7.95 -3.02
C TYR A 141 -16.47 7.41 -3.15
N ALA A 142 -15.71 7.89 -4.15
CA ALA A 142 -14.31 7.50 -4.30
C ALA A 142 -13.47 7.95 -3.09
N GLY A 143 -13.64 9.20 -2.66
CA GLY A 143 -12.97 9.72 -1.46
C GLY A 143 -13.43 9.01 -0.18
N ALA A 144 -14.72 8.66 -0.08
CA ALA A 144 -15.24 7.90 1.05
C ALA A 144 -14.62 6.49 1.15
N VAL A 145 -14.54 5.76 0.04
CA VAL A 145 -13.91 4.43 -0.02
C VAL A 145 -12.44 4.51 0.41
N GLN A 146 -11.69 5.48 -0.15
CA GLN A 146 -10.28 5.67 0.20
C GLN A 146 -10.08 5.93 1.71
N ASP A 147 -10.93 6.75 2.32
CA ASP A 147 -10.88 7.02 3.76
C ASP A 147 -11.30 5.79 4.61
N CYS A 148 -12.28 5.00 4.16
CA CYS A 148 -12.64 3.75 4.85
C CYS A 148 -11.51 2.71 4.78
N GLU A 149 -10.91 2.49 3.61
CA GLU A 149 -9.74 1.63 3.44
C GLU A 149 -8.60 2.07 4.36
N ARG A 150 -8.39 3.39 4.45
CA ARG A 150 -7.39 3.95 5.35
C ARG A 150 -7.70 3.70 6.81
N ALA A 151 -8.95 3.84 7.24
CA ALA A 151 -9.36 3.53 8.60
C ALA A 151 -9.13 2.05 8.95
N ILE A 152 -9.44 1.13 8.02
CA ILE A 152 -9.20 -0.32 8.18
C ILE A 152 -7.69 -0.61 8.28
N CYS A 153 -6.86 0.06 7.48
CA CYS A 153 -5.40 -0.09 7.58
C CYS A 153 -4.85 0.37 8.93
N ILE A 154 -5.45 1.39 9.55
CA ILE A 154 -5.02 1.93 10.85
C ILE A 154 -5.50 1.02 11.99
N ASP A 155 -6.78 0.66 11.97
CA ASP A 155 -7.40 -0.23 12.96
C ASP A 155 -8.29 -1.25 12.22
N PRO A 156 -7.77 -2.46 11.95
CA PRO A 156 -8.54 -3.51 11.27
C PRO A 156 -9.80 -3.96 12.02
N ALA A 157 -9.88 -3.69 13.33
CA ALA A 157 -11.05 -4.01 14.16
C ALA A 157 -12.09 -2.89 14.18
N TYR A 158 -11.84 -1.76 13.51
CA TYR A 158 -12.76 -0.63 13.46
C TYR A 158 -13.96 -0.91 12.56
N SER A 159 -14.98 -1.54 13.14
CA SER A 159 -16.16 -2.05 12.43
C SER A 159 -16.95 -1.01 11.62
N LYS A 160 -16.87 0.27 11.96
CA LYS A 160 -17.56 1.35 11.24
C LYS A 160 -16.97 1.64 9.85
N ALA A 161 -15.80 1.10 9.53
CA ALA A 161 -15.15 1.28 8.25
C ALA A 161 -15.54 0.24 7.18
N TYR A 162 -16.24 -0.84 7.56
CA TYR A 162 -16.76 -1.89 6.66
C TYR A 162 -18.22 -1.61 6.28
#